data_AF-A0A552D123-F1
#
_entry.id   AF-A0A552D123-F1
#
_cell.length_a   1.000
_cell.length_b   1.000
_cell.length_c   1.000
_cell.angle_alpha   90.00
_cell.angle_beta   90.00
_cell.angle_gamma   90.00
#
_symmetry.space_group_name_H-M   'P 1'
#
loop_
_entity.id
_entity.type
_entity.pdbx_description
1 polymer ?
#
loop_
_entity_poly.entity_id
_entity_poly.type
_entity_poly.pdbx_seq_one_letter_code
_entity_poly.pdbx_strand_id
1 'polypeptide(L)'
;MSASLPQEPFSPLGKLVSVIGLLAIALYFTGWIYRWFYFGFFQVDLTTLNLPLESFYIASFSLLFRSPWAILKTIIAIGVAILGMVMTFKAIAILGRLFHQPLQKAAQRLGLTANQNYQLQFLASLLDEVIIVLWLFLVLYFLARGQGYADARRDALNETSTLPAITIAMKGEDAVIGRKLDKLLENPSSVRIFGDRTRYDGLLGNELNQNPTIWRLLSDANGHLYVFPSLNAKNAGNRVPPVLIFPDSGKGDRLTILSPAKSF
;
A
#
# COMPACT_ATOMS: atom_id res chain seq x y z
N MET A 1 22.39 -37.09 -37.80
CA MET A 1 21.02 -36.55 -37.88
C MET A 1 20.90 -35.40 -36.89
N SER A 2 20.88 -34.17 -37.40
CA SER A 2 20.76 -32.95 -36.61
C SER A 2 19.30 -32.77 -36.17
N ALA A 3 19.02 -32.95 -34.89
CA ALA A 3 17.73 -32.60 -34.32
C ALA A 3 17.60 -31.06 -34.31
N SER A 4 16.93 -30.51 -35.30
CA SER A 4 16.43 -29.14 -35.26
C SER A 4 15.39 -29.05 -34.15
N LEU A 5 15.69 -28.28 -33.10
CA LEU A 5 14.69 -27.87 -32.10
C LEU A 5 13.46 -27.30 -32.84
N PRO A 6 12.23 -27.62 -32.41
CA PRO A 6 11.05 -26.99 -32.97
C PRO A 6 11.16 -25.49 -32.72
N GLN A 7 11.38 -24.71 -33.78
CA GLN A 7 11.29 -23.26 -33.69
C GLN A 7 9.82 -22.94 -33.48
N GLU A 8 9.45 -22.60 -32.25
CA GLU A 8 8.15 -21.97 -32.02
C GLU A 8 8.03 -20.76 -32.95
N PRO A 9 6.94 -20.63 -33.71
CA PRO A 9 6.73 -19.46 -34.55
C PRO A 9 6.72 -18.23 -33.64
N PHE A 10 7.63 -17.30 -33.87
CA PHE A 10 7.71 -16.05 -33.13
C PHE A 10 6.37 -15.31 -33.26
N SER A 11 5.55 -15.38 -32.21
CA SER A 11 4.28 -14.66 -32.13
C SER A 11 4.50 -13.35 -31.36
N PRO A 12 4.75 -12.23 -32.06
CA PRO A 12 4.99 -10.93 -31.42
C PRO A 12 3.80 -10.48 -30.57
N LEU A 13 2.58 -10.79 -31.02
CA LEU A 13 1.35 -10.47 -30.29
C LEU A 13 1.24 -11.25 -28.97
N GLY A 14 1.57 -12.55 -28.98
CA GLY A 14 1.55 -13.36 -27.76
C GLY A 14 2.54 -12.85 -26.72
N LYS A 15 3.75 -12.48 -27.14
CA LYS A 15 4.77 -11.90 -26.25
C LYS A 15 4.35 -10.54 -25.70
N LEU A 16 3.76 -9.68 -26.55
CA LEU A 16 3.27 -8.38 -26.13
C LEU A 16 2.14 -8.50 -25.10
N VAL A 17 1.17 -9.39 -25.32
CA VAL A 17 0.10 -9.65 -24.35
C VAL A 17 0.65 -10.16 -23.02
N SER A 18 1.64 -11.06 -23.05
CA SER A 18 2.29 -11.55 -21.84
C SER A 18 2.99 -10.43 -21.06
N VAL A 19 3.71 -9.54 -21.75
CA VAL A 19 4.39 -8.41 -21.11
C VAL A 19 3.39 -7.42 -20.52
N ILE A 20 2.32 -7.10 -21.24
CA ILE A 20 1.26 -6.21 -20.75
C ILE A 20 0.55 -6.83 -19.54
N GLY A 21 0.24 -8.13 -19.58
CA GLY A 21 -0.38 -8.83 -18.46
C GLY A 21 0.50 -8.80 -17.21
N LEU A 22 1.79 -9.09 -17.35
CA LEU A 22 2.73 -9.04 -16.24
C LEU A 22 2.89 -7.62 -15.69
N LEU A 23 2.94 -6.61 -16.57
CA LEU A 23 2.97 -5.21 -16.17
C LEU A 23 1.70 -4.81 -15.40
N ALA A 24 0.52 -5.24 -15.85
CA ALA A 24 -0.75 -4.95 -15.18
C ALA A 24 -0.79 -5.59 -13.78
N ILE A 25 -0.33 -6.83 -13.62
CA ILE A 25 -0.24 -7.50 -12.32
C ILE A 25 0.74 -6.77 -11.41
N ALA A 26 1.92 -6.41 -11.90
CA ALA A 26 2.93 -5.70 -11.13
C ALA A 26 2.46 -4.31 -10.69
N LEU A 27 1.77 -3.57 -11.58
CA LEU A 27 1.17 -2.29 -11.26
C LEU A 27 0.07 -2.45 -10.21
N TYR A 28 -0.85 -3.41 -10.38
CA TYR A 28 -1.90 -3.64 -9.39
C TYR A 28 -1.34 -3.96 -8.01
N PHE A 29 -0.38 -4.90 -7.95
CA PHE A 29 0.32 -5.27 -6.71
C PHE A 29 0.97 -4.04 -6.04
N THR A 30 1.69 -3.22 -6.80
CA THR A 30 2.35 -2.01 -6.29
C THR A 30 1.33 -1.04 -5.68
N GLY A 31 0.19 -0.86 -6.33
CA GLY A 31 -0.86 0.07 -5.91
C GLY A 31 -1.61 -0.42 -4.68
N TRP A 32 -1.86 -1.73 -4.62
CA TRP A 32 -2.42 -2.39 -3.45
C TRP A 32 -1.53 -2.20 -2.23
N ILE A 33 -0.23 -2.49 -2.35
CA ILE A 33 0.73 -2.31 -1.25
C ILE A 33 0.82 -0.84 -0.83
N TYR A 34 0.89 0.09 -1.79
CA TYR A 34 0.91 1.51 -1.49
C TYR A 34 -0.30 1.93 -0.64
N ARG A 35 -1.52 1.57 -1.07
CA ARG A 35 -2.75 1.91 -0.36
C ARG A 35 -2.85 1.22 0.99
N TRP A 36 -2.43 -0.04 1.07
CA TRP A 36 -2.40 -0.79 2.32
C TRP A 36 -1.58 -0.05 3.39
N PHE A 37 -0.36 0.39 3.05
CA PHE A 37 0.46 1.14 3.98
C PHE A 37 -0.01 2.57 4.20
N TYR A 38 -0.61 3.21 3.19
CA TYR A 38 -1.17 4.56 3.31
C TYR A 38 -2.35 4.59 4.30
N PHE A 39 -3.37 3.76 4.10
CA PHE A 39 -4.54 3.71 5.00
C PHE A 39 -4.21 3.03 6.33
N GLY A 40 -3.32 2.03 6.32
CA GLY A 40 -2.83 1.38 7.53
C GLY A 40 -2.09 2.32 8.47
N PHE A 41 -1.43 3.38 7.95
CA PHE A 41 -0.87 4.45 8.79
C PHE A 41 -1.95 5.10 9.67
N PHE A 42 -3.15 5.30 9.13
CA PHE A 42 -4.31 5.87 9.82
C PHE A 42 -5.13 4.81 10.59
N GLN A 43 -4.64 3.56 10.68
CA GLN A 43 -5.34 2.44 11.31
C GLN A 43 -6.68 2.12 10.63
N VAL A 44 -6.83 2.47 9.34
CA VAL A 44 -7.99 2.13 8.54
C VAL A 44 -7.67 0.89 7.72
N ASP A 45 -8.46 -0.15 7.90
CA ASP A 45 -8.32 -1.39 7.16
C ASP A 45 -8.77 -1.19 5.71
N LEU A 46 -7.84 -1.40 4.76
CA LEU A 46 -8.09 -1.22 3.33
C LEU A 46 -9.27 -2.05 2.82
N THR A 47 -9.50 -3.24 3.38
CA THR A 47 -10.59 -4.14 2.98
C THR A 47 -11.97 -3.64 3.37
N THR A 48 -12.06 -2.68 4.30
CA THR A 48 -13.32 -2.02 4.68
C THR A 48 -13.69 -0.88 3.73
N LEU A 49 -12.72 -0.38 2.96
CA LEU A 49 -12.91 0.65 1.96
C LEU A 49 -13.26 0.00 0.62
N ASN A 50 -14.44 0.32 0.08
CA ASN A 50 -14.83 -0.14 -1.26
C ASN A 50 -14.19 0.78 -2.32
N LEU A 51 -12.88 0.65 -2.49
CA LEU A 51 -12.14 1.42 -3.48
C LEU A 51 -12.29 0.78 -4.87
N PRO A 52 -12.54 1.58 -5.91
CA PRO A 52 -12.61 1.07 -7.27
C PRO A 52 -11.23 0.52 -7.70
N LEU A 53 -11.24 -0.51 -8.56
CA LEU A 53 -10.04 -1.22 -8.97
C LEU A 53 -9.03 -0.30 -9.69
N GLU A 54 -9.53 0.67 -10.45
CA GLU A 54 -8.78 1.71 -11.16
C GLU A 54 -7.92 2.55 -10.20
N SER A 55 -8.40 2.74 -8.97
CA SER A 55 -7.70 3.54 -7.97
C SER A 55 -6.35 2.94 -7.57
N PHE A 56 -6.19 1.62 -7.67
CA PHE A 56 -4.93 0.93 -7.39
C PHE A 56 -3.92 1.21 -8.50
N TYR A 57 -4.33 1.13 -9.77
CA TYR A 57 -3.45 1.45 -10.89
C TYR A 57 -2.99 2.91 -10.87
N ILE A 58 -3.91 3.85 -10.61
CA ILE A 58 -3.58 5.28 -10.50
C ILE A 58 -2.56 5.53 -9.39
N ALA A 59 -2.70 4.83 -8.25
CA ALA A 59 -1.74 4.95 -7.15
C ALA A 59 -0.34 4.49 -7.58
N SER A 60 -0.24 3.38 -8.30
CA SER A 60 1.04 2.86 -8.83
C SER A 60 1.66 3.80 -9.85
N PHE A 61 0.87 4.32 -10.79
CA PHE A 61 1.35 5.29 -11.78
C PHE A 61 1.85 6.57 -11.12
N SER A 62 1.10 7.08 -10.14
CA SER A 62 1.52 8.24 -9.36
C SER A 62 2.83 7.94 -8.62
N LEU A 63 2.94 6.78 -8.00
CA LEU A 63 4.15 6.41 -7.26
C LEU A 63 5.40 6.29 -8.15
N LEU A 64 5.27 5.76 -9.37
CA LEU A 64 6.40 5.58 -10.29
C LEU A 64 6.76 6.86 -11.06
N PHE A 65 5.76 7.68 -11.42
CA PHE A 65 5.92 8.74 -12.41
C PHE A 65 5.51 10.16 -11.94
N ARG A 66 5.09 10.35 -10.68
CA ARG A 66 4.63 11.66 -10.19
C ARG A 66 5.68 12.76 -10.24
N SER A 67 6.97 12.44 -10.09
CA SER A 67 8.04 13.42 -10.10
C SER A 67 9.36 12.86 -10.64
N PRO A 68 10.30 13.71 -11.09
CA PRO A 68 11.63 13.28 -11.52
C PRO A 68 12.37 12.49 -10.43
N TRP A 69 12.15 12.84 -9.16
CA TRP A 69 12.71 12.13 -8.02
C TRP A 69 12.11 10.74 -7.84
N ALA A 70 10.80 10.58 -8.10
CA ALA A 70 10.15 9.26 -8.09
C ALA A 70 10.68 8.35 -9.19
N ILE A 71 10.93 8.90 -10.39
CA ILE A 71 11.55 8.18 -11.50
C ILE A 71 12.97 7.73 -11.10
N LEU A 72 13.78 8.61 -10.52
CA LEU A 72 15.13 8.26 -10.06
C LEU A 72 15.11 7.14 -9.02
N LYS A 73 14.23 7.21 -8.01
CA LYS A 73 14.05 6.14 -7.02
C LYS A 73 13.68 4.82 -7.68
N THR A 74 12.80 4.85 -8.67
CA THR A 74 12.39 3.67 -9.43
C THR A 74 13.56 3.07 -10.19
N ILE A 75 14.39 3.89 -10.86
CA ILE A 75 15.60 3.42 -11.56
C ILE A 75 16.57 2.77 -10.59
N ILE A 76 16.82 3.39 -9.43
CA ILE A 76 17.69 2.82 -8.39
C ILE A 76 17.14 1.48 -7.90
N ALA A 77 15.83 1.40 -7.66
CA ALA A 77 15.17 0.19 -7.21
C ALA A 77 15.32 -0.95 -8.23
N ILE A 78 15.13 -0.66 -9.53
CA ILE A 78 15.40 -1.61 -10.62
C ILE A 78 16.87 -2.07 -10.59
N GLY A 79 17.82 -1.14 -10.42
CA GLY A 79 19.23 -1.49 -10.28
C GLY A 79 19.52 -2.43 -9.10
N VAL A 80 18.88 -2.20 -7.95
CA VAL A 80 18.95 -3.08 -6.78
C VAL A 80 18.34 -4.45 -7.07
N ALA A 81 17.21 -4.51 -7.79
CA ALA A 81 16.61 -5.78 -8.20
C ALA A 81 17.57 -6.60 -9.07
N ILE A 82 18.17 -5.98 -10.09
CA ILE A 82 19.13 -6.62 -10.99
C ILE A 82 20.35 -7.13 -10.21
N LEU A 83 20.91 -6.29 -9.32
CA LEU A 83 22.02 -6.69 -8.47
C LEU A 83 21.66 -7.89 -7.59
N GLY A 84 20.49 -7.86 -6.95
CA GLY A 84 19.97 -8.94 -6.12
C GLY A 84 19.80 -10.25 -6.90
N MET A 85 19.23 -10.17 -8.11
CA MET A 85 19.11 -11.32 -9.01
C MET A 85 20.47 -11.92 -9.35
N VAL A 86 21.43 -11.10 -9.80
CA VAL A 86 22.79 -11.56 -10.16
C VAL A 86 23.48 -12.22 -8.97
N MET A 87 23.37 -11.63 -7.77
CA MET A 87 23.94 -12.20 -6.54
C MET A 87 23.28 -13.53 -6.17
N THR A 88 21.96 -13.64 -6.34
CA THR A 88 21.20 -14.87 -6.07
C THR A 88 21.62 -15.98 -7.01
N PHE A 89 21.71 -15.71 -8.32
CA PHE A 89 22.18 -16.70 -9.30
C PHE A 89 23.62 -17.13 -9.03
N LYS A 90 24.52 -16.20 -8.67
CA LYS A 90 25.88 -16.54 -8.25
C LYS A 90 25.90 -17.42 -7.01
N ALA A 91 25.08 -17.12 -6.00
CA ALA A 91 24.98 -17.92 -4.78
C ALA A 91 24.50 -19.35 -5.08
N ILE A 92 23.47 -19.51 -5.91
CA ILE A 92 22.96 -20.82 -6.34
C ILE A 92 24.04 -21.59 -7.10
N ALA A 93 24.78 -20.93 -8.01
CA ALA A 93 25.86 -21.57 -8.75
C ALA A 93 27.02 -22.04 -7.84
N ILE A 94 27.40 -21.23 -6.84
CA ILE A 94 28.43 -21.59 -5.86
C ILE A 94 27.96 -22.77 -5.00
N LEU A 95 26.73 -22.72 -4.51
CA LEU A 95 26.13 -23.78 -3.70
C LEU A 95 26.05 -25.08 -4.50
N GLY A 96 25.61 -25.01 -5.76
CA GLY A 96 25.57 -26.14 -6.67
C GLY A 96 26.94 -26.81 -6.82
N ARG A 97 28.03 -26.04 -6.99
CA ARG A 97 29.40 -26.58 -7.07
C ARG A 97 29.85 -27.25 -5.77
N LEU A 98 29.51 -26.66 -4.62
CA LEU A 98 29.89 -27.17 -3.30
C LEU A 98 29.25 -28.55 -3.04
N PHE A 99 27.99 -28.72 -3.45
CA PHE A 99 27.23 -29.95 -3.27
C PHE A 99 27.37 -30.95 -4.43
N HIS A 100 27.92 -30.56 -5.58
CA HIS A 100 28.03 -31.44 -6.74
C HIS A 100 28.85 -32.72 -6.46
N GLN A 101 29.99 -32.58 -5.79
CA GLN A 101 30.90 -33.70 -5.50
C GLN A 101 30.33 -34.74 -4.51
N PRO A 102 29.77 -34.36 -3.34
CA PRO A 102 29.15 -35.34 -2.44
C PRO A 102 27.87 -35.95 -3.03
N LEU A 103 27.07 -35.17 -3.76
CA LEU A 103 25.82 -35.63 -4.34
C LEU A 103 26.04 -36.64 -5.46
N GLN A 104 27.05 -36.44 -6.33
CA GLN A 104 27.42 -37.41 -7.36
C GLN A 104 27.94 -38.72 -6.75
N LYS A 105 28.76 -38.65 -5.70
CA LYS A 105 29.26 -39.84 -4.99
C LYS A 105 28.12 -40.62 -4.31
N ALA A 106 27.12 -39.92 -3.77
CA ALA A 106 25.93 -40.55 -3.19
C ALA A 106 25.00 -41.15 -4.26
N ALA A 107 24.77 -40.44 -5.37
CA ALA A 107 23.92 -40.89 -6.46
C ALA A 107 24.50 -42.11 -7.20
N GLN A 108 25.82 -42.15 -7.40
CA GLN A 108 26.53 -43.32 -7.95
C GLN A 108 26.42 -44.54 -7.04
N ARG A 109 26.43 -44.35 -5.71
CA ARG A 109 26.21 -45.43 -4.73
C ARG A 109 24.76 -45.96 -4.72
N LEU A 110 23.80 -45.12 -5.10
CA LEU A 110 22.37 -45.45 -5.14
C LEU A 110 21.89 -45.94 -6.52
N GLY A 111 22.77 -46.07 -7.51
CA GLY A 111 22.43 -46.61 -8.83
C GLY A 111 21.48 -45.74 -9.66
N LEU A 112 21.29 -44.46 -9.29
CA LEU A 112 20.42 -43.53 -10.00
C LEU A 112 21.13 -43.02 -11.27
N THR A 113 20.96 -43.70 -12.39
CA THR A 113 21.47 -43.22 -13.69
C THR A 113 20.63 -42.06 -14.21
N ALA A 114 21.32 -40.94 -14.48
CA ALA A 114 20.74 -39.67 -14.91
C ALA A 114 20.16 -39.71 -16.34
N ASN A 115 18.93 -40.21 -16.46
CA ASN A 115 18.08 -40.03 -17.66
C ASN A 115 16.91 -39.05 -17.41
N GLN A 116 17.01 -38.21 -16.37
CA GLN A 116 16.00 -37.23 -15.94
C GLN A 116 16.32 -35.79 -16.39
N ASN A 117 17.20 -35.62 -17.39
CA ASN A 117 17.76 -34.32 -17.74
C ASN A 117 16.71 -33.29 -18.21
N TYR A 118 15.64 -33.72 -18.88
CA TYR A 118 14.60 -32.80 -19.35
C TYR A 118 13.76 -32.21 -18.20
N GLN A 119 13.33 -33.05 -17.25
CA GLN A 119 12.56 -32.60 -16.08
C GLN A 119 13.39 -31.69 -15.17
N LEU A 120 14.67 -31.99 -15.00
CA LEU A 120 15.59 -31.16 -14.23
C LEU A 120 15.87 -29.80 -14.89
N GLN A 121 15.99 -29.76 -16.22
CA GLN A 121 16.14 -28.51 -16.97
C GLN A 121 14.88 -27.64 -16.88
N PHE A 122 13.69 -28.24 -17.00
CA PHE A 122 12.44 -27.51 -16.83
C PHE A 122 12.30 -26.92 -15.42
N LEU A 123 12.57 -27.71 -14.37
CA LEU A 123 12.53 -27.25 -12.98
C LEU A 123 13.55 -26.13 -12.72
N ALA A 124 14.75 -26.21 -13.31
CA ALA A 124 15.74 -25.15 -13.21
C ALA A 124 15.27 -23.86 -13.89
N SER A 125 14.68 -23.96 -15.08
CA SER A 125 14.11 -22.79 -15.80
C SER A 125 12.97 -22.14 -15.02
N LEU A 126 12.07 -22.94 -14.42
CA LEU A 126 11.00 -22.41 -13.58
C LEU A 126 11.55 -21.71 -12.34
N LEU A 127 12.58 -22.28 -11.71
CA LEU A 127 13.22 -21.67 -10.54
C LEU A 127 13.83 -20.31 -10.90
N ASP A 128 14.48 -20.21 -12.07
CA ASP A 128 15.06 -18.95 -12.55
C ASP A 128 13.98 -17.88 -12.75
N GLU A 129 12.86 -18.22 -13.38
CA GLU A 129 11.72 -17.31 -13.56
C GLU A 129 11.11 -16.89 -12.21
N VAL A 130 10.95 -17.82 -11.27
CA VAL A 130 10.44 -17.52 -9.92
C VAL A 130 11.37 -16.56 -9.18
N ILE A 131 12.68 -16.76 -9.26
CA ILE A 131 13.66 -15.85 -8.64
C ILE A 131 13.52 -14.44 -9.21
N ILE A 132 13.38 -14.31 -10.53
CA ILE A 132 13.18 -13.01 -11.20
C ILE A 132 11.90 -12.35 -10.70
N VAL A 133 10.78 -13.07 -10.70
CA VAL A 133 9.48 -12.52 -10.26
C VAL A 133 9.51 -12.13 -8.78
N LEU A 134 10.16 -12.93 -7.92
CA LEU A 134 10.30 -12.64 -6.49
C LEU A 134 11.10 -11.35 -6.25
N TRP A 135 12.26 -11.18 -6.91
CA TRP A 135 13.04 -9.95 -6.77
C TRP A 135 12.29 -8.73 -7.29
N LEU A 136 11.57 -8.88 -8.40
CA LEU A 136 10.72 -7.81 -8.93
C LEU A 136 9.67 -7.39 -7.91
N PHE A 137 8.89 -8.33 -7.36
CA PHE A 137 7.88 -8.01 -6.36
C PHE A 137 8.46 -7.52 -5.04
N LEU A 138 9.61 -8.03 -4.60
CA LEU A 138 10.27 -7.58 -3.38
C LEU A 138 10.63 -6.10 -3.46
N VAL A 139 11.24 -5.69 -4.56
CA VAL A 139 11.63 -4.29 -4.78
C VAL A 139 10.40 -3.39 -4.91
N LEU A 140 9.40 -3.81 -5.69
CA LEU A 140 8.14 -3.07 -5.80
C LEU A 140 7.44 -2.94 -4.45
N TYR A 141 7.47 -3.98 -3.62
CA TYR A 141 6.93 -3.96 -2.26
C TYR A 141 7.60 -2.90 -1.39
N PHE A 142 8.94 -2.89 -1.33
CA PHE A 142 9.65 -1.91 -0.49
C PHE A 142 9.46 -0.48 -0.97
N LEU A 143 9.42 -0.28 -2.29
CA LEU A 143 9.19 1.02 -2.89
C LEU A 143 7.76 1.51 -2.59
N ALA A 144 6.74 0.66 -2.78
CA ALA A 144 5.35 0.93 -2.46
C ALA A 144 5.13 1.22 -0.97
N ARG A 145 5.70 0.39 -0.09
CA ARG A 145 5.64 0.55 1.37
C ARG A 145 6.24 1.88 1.81
N GLY A 146 7.45 2.17 1.35
CA GLY A 146 8.16 3.40 1.74
C GLY A 146 7.41 4.65 1.30
N GLN A 147 6.91 4.66 0.06
CA GLN A 147 6.17 5.80 -0.48
C GLN A 147 4.80 5.96 0.15
N GLY A 148 4.06 4.85 0.41
CA GLY A 148 2.75 4.88 1.07
C GLY A 148 2.82 5.49 2.48
N TYR A 149 3.82 5.07 3.27
CA TYR A 149 4.04 5.63 4.60
C TYR A 149 4.47 7.12 4.54
N ALA A 150 5.36 7.47 3.62
CA ALA A 150 5.84 8.84 3.47
C ALA A 150 4.72 9.80 3.06
N ASP A 151 3.86 9.39 2.12
CA ASP A 151 2.72 10.18 1.69
C ASP A 151 1.67 10.30 2.80
N ALA A 152 1.34 9.21 3.50
CA ALA A 152 0.41 9.26 4.64
C ALA A 152 0.94 10.16 5.76
N ARG A 153 2.25 10.10 6.04
CA ARG A 153 2.88 10.95 7.03
C ARG A 153 2.87 12.42 6.61
N ARG A 154 3.14 12.72 5.34
CA ARG A 154 3.00 14.07 4.78
C ARG A 154 1.56 14.55 4.97
N ASP A 155 0.58 13.72 4.64
CA ASP A 155 -0.84 14.07 4.69
C ASP A 155 -1.39 14.17 6.13
N ALA A 156 -0.73 13.56 7.10
CA ALA A 156 -1.04 13.75 8.51
C ALA A 156 -0.56 15.10 9.06
N LEU A 157 0.48 15.70 8.49
CA LEU A 157 1.09 16.95 8.98
C LEU A 157 0.42 18.18 8.35
N ASN A 158 0.03 19.15 9.18
CA ASN A 158 -0.72 20.30 8.69
C ASN A 158 0.02 21.13 7.63
N GLU A 159 1.33 21.32 7.80
CA GLU A 159 2.15 22.18 6.93
C GLU A 159 2.38 21.59 5.53
N THR A 160 2.32 20.27 5.38
CA THR A 160 2.72 19.57 4.15
C THR A 160 1.61 18.75 3.50
N SER A 161 0.47 18.62 4.19
CA SER A 161 -0.59 17.74 3.76
C SER A 161 -1.33 18.27 2.54
N THR A 162 -1.63 17.35 1.63
CA THR A 162 -2.28 17.61 0.35
C THR A 162 -3.79 17.37 0.38
N LEU A 163 -4.30 16.85 1.50
CA LEU A 163 -5.74 16.57 1.69
C LEU A 163 -6.53 17.84 2.00
N PRO A 164 -7.77 17.96 1.53
CA PRO A 164 -8.58 19.16 1.72
C PRO A 164 -8.97 19.32 3.20
N ALA A 165 -8.88 20.56 3.69
CA ALA A 165 -9.40 20.91 4.99
C ALA A 165 -10.93 20.90 4.92
N ILE A 166 -11.58 20.34 5.93
CA ILE A 166 -13.04 20.24 5.97
C ILE A 166 -13.58 20.81 7.27
N THR A 167 -14.82 21.27 7.20
CA THR A 167 -15.62 21.55 8.38
C THR A 167 -16.93 20.81 8.22
N ILE A 168 -17.22 19.95 9.20
CA ILE A 168 -18.46 19.20 9.22
C ILE A 168 -19.47 20.00 10.05
N ALA A 169 -20.58 20.39 9.41
CA ALA A 169 -21.72 20.98 10.09
C ALA A 169 -22.82 19.92 10.20
N MET A 170 -23.11 19.49 11.43
CA MET A 170 -24.19 18.54 11.72
C MET A 170 -25.31 19.26 12.45
N LYS A 171 -26.55 18.80 12.28
CA LYS A 171 -27.65 19.22 13.18
C LYS A 171 -27.37 18.67 14.57
N GLY A 172 -27.69 19.43 15.62
CA GLY A 172 -27.38 19.07 17.01
C GLY A 172 -27.96 17.72 17.47
N GLU A 173 -29.01 17.24 16.81
CA GLU A 173 -29.61 15.92 17.07
C GLU A 173 -28.84 14.76 16.41
N ASP A 174 -28.12 15.03 15.32
CA ASP A 174 -27.34 14.08 14.51
C ASP A 174 -25.83 14.17 14.82
N ALA A 175 -25.41 15.07 15.72
CA ALA A 175 -24.02 15.25 16.11
C ALA A 175 -23.51 14.01 16.86
N VAL A 176 -22.89 13.07 16.12
CA VAL A 176 -22.32 11.82 16.68
C VAL A 176 -21.00 12.06 17.42
N ILE A 177 -20.54 13.31 17.55
CA ILE A 177 -19.47 13.65 18.50
C ILE A 177 -20.09 13.84 19.89
N GLY A 178 -20.50 12.71 20.46
CA GLY A 178 -20.26 12.43 21.86
C GLY A 178 -21.12 13.06 22.94
N ARG A 179 -22.09 13.92 22.64
CA ARG A 179 -23.25 14.28 23.49
C ARG A 179 -24.18 15.20 22.71
N LYS A 180 -25.49 15.15 22.97
CA LYS A 180 -26.37 16.26 22.60
C LYS A 180 -25.98 17.48 23.45
N LEU A 181 -25.81 18.65 22.81
CA LEU A 181 -25.29 19.88 23.44
C LEU A 181 -26.14 20.34 24.64
N ASP A 182 -27.42 19.99 24.65
CA ASP A 182 -28.40 20.28 25.68
C ASP A 182 -28.40 19.27 26.84
N LYS A 183 -27.74 18.10 26.69
CA LYS A 183 -27.81 16.99 27.65
C LYS A 183 -26.48 16.25 27.81
N LEU A 184 -25.54 16.92 28.45
CA LEU A 184 -24.18 16.42 28.67
C LEU A 184 -24.07 15.21 29.63
N LEU A 185 -25.14 14.84 30.36
CA LEU A 185 -25.12 13.80 31.40
C LEU A 185 -25.97 12.56 31.06
N GLU A 186 -26.72 12.57 29.96
CA GLU A 186 -27.52 11.41 29.53
C GLU A 186 -26.66 10.49 28.65
N ASN A 187 -26.49 9.24 29.10
CA ASN A 187 -25.77 8.21 28.36
C ASN A 187 -26.69 7.66 27.26
N PRO A 188 -26.35 7.75 25.95
CA PRO A 188 -27.25 7.30 24.89
C PRO A 188 -27.42 5.78 24.93
N SER A 189 -28.65 5.33 25.16
CA SER A 189 -28.99 3.91 25.28
C SER A 189 -28.98 3.14 23.95
N SER A 190 -28.92 3.84 22.80
CA SER A 190 -29.01 3.25 21.46
C SER A 190 -27.72 3.30 20.63
N VAL A 191 -26.68 4.02 21.06
CA VAL A 191 -25.38 4.08 20.36
C VAL A 191 -24.28 3.63 21.31
N ARG A 192 -23.75 2.43 21.07
CA ARG A 192 -22.61 1.89 21.81
C ARG A 192 -21.32 2.31 21.11
N ILE A 193 -20.61 3.26 21.71
CA ILE A 193 -19.23 3.60 21.31
C ILE A 193 -18.32 2.47 21.81
N PHE A 194 -17.70 1.72 20.90
CA PHE A 194 -16.60 0.81 21.22
C PHE A 194 -15.28 1.52 20.88
N GLY A 195 -14.48 1.86 21.90
CA GLY A 195 -13.20 2.55 21.71
C GLY A 195 -12.48 2.89 23.03
N ASP A 196 -11.24 3.40 22.91
CA ASP A 196 -10.44 3.85 24.06
C ASP A 196 -11.04 5.13 24.67
N ARG A 197 -11.73 4.94 25.79
CA ARG A 197 -12.36 6.00 26.59
C ARG A 197 -11.42 7.15 26.92
N THR A 198 -10.14 6.86 27.13
CA THR A 198 -9.11 7.86 27.48
C THR A 198 -8.87 8.85 26.35
N ARG A 199 -8.89 8.36 25.10
CA ARG A 199 -8.71 9.22 23.91
C ARG A 199 -9.95 10.04 23.61
N TYR A 200 -11.11 9.43 23.79
CA TYR A 200 -12.39 10.10 23.62
C TYR A 200 -12.58 11.24 24.62
N ASP A 201 -12.25 10.99 25.90
CA ASP A 201 -12.32 12.00 26.97
C ASP A 201 -11.34 13.18 26.73
N GLY A 202 -10.24 12.96 25.99
CA GLY A 202 -9.30 14.02 25.60
C GLY A 202 -9.77 14.92 24.44
N LEU A 203 -10.71 14.44 23.62
CA LEU A 203 -11.28 15.19 22.50
C LEU A 203 -12.49 16.03 22.94
N LEU A 204 -13.29 15.50 23.88
CA LEU A 204 -14.44 16.18 24.46
C LEU A 204 -14.07 17.56 25.04
N GLY A 205 -14.71 18.62 24.53
CA GLY A 205 -14.52 20.00 24.99
C GLY A 205 -13.31 20.72 24.40
N ASN A 206 -12.45 20.02 23.65
CA ASN A 206 -11.34 20.60 22.89
C ASN A 206 -11.65 20.77 21.39
N GLU A 207 -12.86 20.39 20.96
CA GLU A 207 -13.38 20.51 19.59
C GLU A 207 -13.17 21.90 18.97
N LEU A 208 -13.19 22.95 19.81
CA LEU A 208 -13.18 24.36 19.40
C LEU A 208 -12.03 25.19 20.03
N ASN A 209 -11.15 24.60 20.85
CA ASN A 209 -10.26 25.40 21.71
C ASN A 209 -8.87 25.69 21.10
N GLN A 210 -8.70 26.97 20.73
CA GLN A 210 -7.49 27.83 20.63
C GLN A 210 -6.19 27.38 19.94
N ASN A 211 -6.10 26.16 19.42
CA ASN A 211 -5.17 25.83 18.34
C ASN A 211 -6.01 25.22 17.23
N PRO A 212 -6.19 25.86 16.05
CA PRO A 212 -7.14 25.39 15.06
C PRO A 212 -6.72 23.98 14.61
N THR A 213 -7.41 22.98 15.15
CA THR A 213 -7.21 21.59 14.77
C THR A 213 -7.87 21.45 13.41
N ILE A 214 -7.06 21.53 12.35
CA ILE A 214 -7.57 21.46 10.99
C ILE A 214 -7.94 20.01 10.70
N TRP A 215 -9.23 19.78 10.41
CA TRP A 215 -9.76 18.46 10.09
C TRP A 215 -9.54 18.10 8.62
N ARG A 216 -8.93 16.93 8.46
CA ARG A 216 -8.59 16.15 7.26
C ARG A 216 -9.75 15.36 6.67
N LEU A 217 -10.11 15.48 5.39
CA LEU A 217 -10.83 14.39 4.71
C LEU A 217 -9.82 13.34 4.21
N LEU A 218 -9.87 12.13 4.76
CA LEU A 218 -9.05 11.00 4.33
C LEU A 218 -9.68 10.26 3.14
N SER A 219 -10.97 9.96 3.23
CA SER A 219 -11.71 9.23 2.20
C SER A 219 -13.20 9.52 2.34
N ASP A 220 -13.86 9.57 1.19
CA ASP A 220 -15.31 9.46 1.06
C ASP A 220 -15.58 8.16 0.31
N ALA A 221 -16.01 7.13 1.05
CA ALA A 221 -16.26 5.80 0.49
C ALA A 221 -17.46 5.18 1.18
N ASN A 222 -18.33 4.51 0.40
CA ASN A 222 -19.55 3.85 0.88
C ASN A 222 -20.54 4.76 1.62
N GLY A 223 -20.56 6.07 1.33
CA GLY A 223 -21.36 7.02 2.10
C GLY A 223 -20.84 7.16 3.54
N HIS A 224 -19.55 6.93 3.77
CA HIS A 224 -18.91 7.22 5.05
C HIS A 224 -17.78 8.22 4.84
N LEU A 225 -17.74 9.26 5.67
CA LEU A 225 -16.67 10.24 5.66
C LEU A 225 -15.64 9.88 6.72
N TYR A 226 -14.43 9.55 6.26
CA TYR A 226 -13.29 9.26 7.11
C TYR A 226 -12.49 10.55 7.29
N VAL A 227 -12.40 11.03 8.52
CA VAL A 227 -11.77 12.31 8.81
C VAL A 227 -10.82 12.23 9.99
N PHE A 228 -9.80 13.07 10.01
CA PHE A 228 -8.80 13.04 11.08
C PHE A 228 -8.27 14.43 11.41
N PRO A 229 -7.84 14.70 12.65
CA PRO A 229 -7.21 15.96 12.98
C PRO A 229 -5.78 15.98 12.47
N SER A 230 -5.41 17.03 11.74
CA SER A 230 -4.02 17.22 11.31
C SER A 230 -3.09 17.43 12.51
N LEU A 231 -1.87 16.90 12.40
CA LEU A 231 -0.84 17.02 13.41
C LEU A 231 0.02 18.27 13.18
N ASN A 232 0.35 18.98 14.25
CA ASN A 232 1.32 20.08 14.22
C ASN A 232 2.74 19.52 14.23
N ALA A 233 3.61 19.95 13.30
CA ALA A 233 4.98 19.43 13.18
C ALA A 233 5.79 19.56 14.47
N LYS A 234 5.56 20.61 15.27
CA LYS A 234 6.24 20.83 16.56
C LYS A 234 6.00 19.69 17.57
N ASN A 235 4.83 19.05 17.52
CA ASN A 235 4.39 18.03 18.49
C ASN A 235 4.09 16.66 17.86
N ALA A 236 4.37 16.49 16.56
CA ALA A 236 3.90 15.33 15.80
C ALA A 236 4.67 14.03 16.13
N GLY A 237 5.97 14.09 16.45
CA GLY A 237 6.78 12.91 16.82
C GLY A 237 6.51 11.69 15.92
N ASN A 238 6.25 10.51 16.50
CA ASN A 238 5.72 9.33 15.79
C ASN A 238 4.21 9.14 16.00
N ARG A 239 3.46 10.20 16.32
CA ARG A 239 2.03 10.10 16.56
C ARG A 239 1.28 9.80 15.26
N VAL A 240 0.23 9.02 15.41
CA VAL A 240 -0.78 8.71 14.38
C VAL A 240 -2.06 9.44 14.78
N PRO A 241 -2.68 10.23 13.87
CA PRO A 241 -3.92 10.92 14.20
C PRO A 241 -5.08 9.93 14.30
N PRO A 242 -6.02 10.11 15.25
CA PRO A 242 -7.22 9.29 15.32
C PRO A 242 -8.13 9.58 14.12
N VAL A 243 -8.77 8.54 13.57
CA VAL A 243 -9.76 8.69 12.49
C VAL A 243 -11.17 8.62 13.08
N LEU A 244 -12.01 9.58 12.70
CA LEU A 244 -13.44 9.60 12.94
C LEU A 244 -14.17 9.20 11.66
N ILE A 245 -15.22 8.40 11.81
CA ILE A 245 -16.05 7.92 10.70
C ILE A 245 -17.45 8.51 10.89
N PHE A 246 -17.89 9.32 9.93
CA PHE A 246 -19.25 9.85 9.90
C PHE A 246 -20.08 9.05 8.90
N PRO A 247 -21.14 8.35 9.35
CA PRO A 247 -22.08 7.73 8.42
C PRO A 247 -22.92 8.79 7.72
N ASP A 248 -23.06 8.68 6.41
CA ASP A 248 -24.02 9.45 5.63
C ASP A 248 -25.42 9.07 6.14
N SER A 249 -26.06 10.00 6.82
CA SER A 249 -27.36 9.81 7.43
C SER A 249 -28.49 9.79 6.41
N GLY A 250 -28.22 10.11 5.13
CA GLY A 250 -29.25 10.30 4.11
C GLY A 250 -30.25 11.43 4.42
N LYS A 251 -30.03 12.18 5.51
CA LYS A 251 -30.95 13.20 6.06
C LYS A 251 -30.46 14.63 5.89
N GLY A 252 -29.41 14.84 5.10
CA GLY A 252 -28.95 16.17 4.70
C GLY A 252 -27.81 16.75 5.55
N ASP A 253 -26.97 15.89 6.12
CA ASP A 253 -25.68 16.34 6.68
C ASP A 253 -24.81 16.87 5.54
N ARG A 254 -24.56 18.19 5.56
CA ARG A 254 -23.85 18.89 4.48
C ARG A 254 -22.36 18.93 4.80
N LEU A 255 -21.58 18.10 4.10
CA LEU A 255 -20.13 18.26 4.03
C LEU A 255 -19.81 19.61 3.37
N THR A 256 -19.18 20.53 4.11
CA THR A 256 -18.62 21.74 3.54
C THR A 256 -17.11 21.54 3.40
N ILE A 257 -16.65 21.29 2.18
CA ILE A 257 -15.23 21.24 1.85
C ILE A 257 -14.73 22.68 1.78
N LEU A 258 -13.81 23.06 2.67
CA LEU A 258 -13.17 24.36 2.62
C LEU A 258 -11.89 24.22 1.80
N SER A 259 -11.74 25.05 0.77
CA SER A 259 -10.48 25.11 0.01
C SER A 259 -9.32 25.36 0.98
N PRO A 260 -8.16 24.67 0.83
CA PRO A 260 -7.02 24.88 1.71
C PRO A 260 -6.61 26.35 1.68
N ALA A 261 -6.41 26.94 2.86
CA ALA A 261 -5.93 28.31 2.98
C ALA A 261 -4.57 28.41 2.26
N LYS A 262 -4.44 29.37 1.33
CA LYS A 262 -3.15 29.68 0.72
C LYS A 262 -2.18 30.07 1.85
N SER A 263 -1.14 29.26 2.07
CA SER A 263 -0.01 29.69 2.87
C SER A 263 0.73 30.77 2.08
N PHE A 264 0.63 32.03 2.51
CA PHE A 264 1.55 33.09 2.14
C PHE A 264 2.78 33.04 3.03
#